data_AF-A0A1L9BCL1-F1
#
_entry.id   AF-A0A1L9BCL1-F1
#
_cell.length_a   1.000
_cell.length_b   1.000
_cell.length_c   1.000
_cell.angle_alpha   90.00
_cell.angle_beta   90.00
_cell.angle_gamma   90.00
#
_symmetry.space_group_name_H-M   'P 1'
#
loop_
_entity.id
_entity.type
_entity.pdbx_description
1 polymer ?
#
loop_
_entity_poly.entity_id
_entity_poly.type
_entity_poly.pdbx_seq_one_letter_code
_entity_poly.pdbx_strand_id
1 'polypeptide(L)'
;MSPAQERLLARAHGLETLESAYDAWSESRREFLAEREHYQREFERLEQQGSFLVGAVRQASVQQGAPGEPAPAEAAPAGSALVAGEGPLHDFLGQAEQKLARAKEALAREQADSEQRYRSAFEEWRTTVSERVRRHLAAAPPRLRLLLRKVGTTRAILHVERVSGDTPVLLLYLFTGRIPSRYGFLFDDSTEDVSLPPAPLYAEEGVESHAVRPDPSTLEARLRSPGEVLPVKGFLPVFVPRPGGGEDFFRLLQRGPVMEVEVAEGGAFRAILSREESERFAGHLLRLNLQGQLVLEVEAG
;
A
#
# COMPACT_ATOMS: atom_id res chain seq x y z
N MET A 1 -14.81 3.32 -21.96
CA MET A 1 -13.57 3.10 -21.16
C MET A 1 -12.58 4.18 -21.52
N SER A 2 -11.71 4.60 -20.59
CA SER A 2 -10.67 5.58 -20.93
C SER A 2 -9.50 4.90 -21.67
N PRO A 3 -8.77 5.62 -22.55
CA PRO A 3 -7.61 5.06 -23.26
C PRO A 3 -6.49 4.59 -22.33
N ALA A 4 -6.43 5.06 -21.09
CA ALA A 4 -5.47 4.63 -20.08
C ALA A 4 -5.90 3.30 -19.42
N GLN A 5 -7.20 3.12 -19.13
CA GLN A 5 -7.75 1.85 -18.65
C GLN A 5 -7.62 0.75 -19.69
N GLU A 6 -7.93 1.02 -20.96
CA GLU A 6 -7.73 0.03 -22.04
C GLU A 6 -6.26 -0.35 -22.19
N ARG A 7 -5.33 0.58 -22.01
CA ARG A 7 -3.89 0.31 -22.08
C ARG A 7 -3.38 -0.49 -20.88
N LEU A 8 -3.81 -0.17 -19.67
CA LEU A 8 -3.45 -0.92 -18.47
C LEU A 8 -4.04 -2.33 -18.49
N LEU A 9 -5.28 -2.48 -18.96
CA LEU A 9 -5.93 -3.77 -19.07
C LEU A 9 -5.37 -4.64 -20.18
N ALA A 10 -5.14 -4.06 -21.36
CA ALA A 10 -4.47 -4.75 -22.45
C ALA A 10 -3.05 -5.17 -22.08
N ARG A 11 -2.32 -4.36 -21.29
CA ARG A 11 -1.03 -4.76 -20.70
C ARG A 11 -1.24 -5.91 -19.72
N ALA A 12 -2.04 -5.78 -18.67
CA ALA A 12 -2.26 -6.84 -17.67
C ALA A 12 -2.71 -8.19 -18.29
N HIS A 13 -3.53 -8.15 -19.34
CA HIS A 13 -3.99 -9.34 -20.06
C HIS A 13 -2.93 -9.91 -21.03
N GLY A 14 -2.05 -9.06 -21.57
CA GLY A 14 -0.95 -9.45 -22.48
C GLY A 14 0.38 -9.78 -21.81
N LEU A 15 0.50 -9.57 -20.49
CA LEU A 15 1.71 -9.84 -19.72
C LEU A 15 1.87 -11.33 -19.42
N GLU A 16 3.03 -11.92 -19.71
CA GLU A 16 3.26 -13.37 -19.63
C GLU A 16 3.57 -13.87 -18.20
N THR A 17 4.12 -13.02 -17.31
CA THR A 17 4.62 -13.42 -15.98
C THR A 17 3.88 -12.73 -14.83
N LEU A 18 4.01 -13.21 -13.57
CA LEU A 18 3.52 -12.43 -12.43
C LEU A 18 4.37 -11.19 -12.17
N GLU A 19 5.69 -11.29 -12.35
CA GLU A 19 6.63 -10.16 -12.24
C GLU A 19 6.15 -8.93 -13.02
N SER A 20 5.86 -9.11 -14.30
CA SER A 20 5.44 -8.01 -15.17
C SER A 20 4.09 -7.41 -14.76
N ALA A 21 3.17 -8.22 -14.21
CA ALA A 21 1.91 -7.70 -13.66
C ALA A 21 2.13 -6.84 -12.41
N TYR A 22 3.12 -7.17 -11.59
CA TYR A 22 3.54 -6.35 -10.45
C TYR A 22 4.32 -5.10 -10.86
N ASP A 23 5.08 -5.14 -11.96
CA ASP A 23 5.76 -3.97 -12.49
C ASP A 23 4.77 -2.94 -13.02
N ALA A 24 3.79 -3.39 -13.82
CA ALA A 24 2.70 -2.54 -14.30
C ALA A 24 1.92 -1.91 -13.12
N TRP A 25 1.68 -2.70 -12.08
CA TRP A 25 1.07 -2.22 -10.85
C TRP A 25 1.89 -1.13 -10.15
N SER A 26 3.19 -1.36 -10.03
CA SER A 26 4.12 -0.41 -9.40
C SER A 26 4.23 0.89 -10.21
N GLU A 27 4.12 0.81 -11.54
CA GLU A 27 3.98 1.99 -12.42
C GLU A 27 2.68 2.75 -12.13
N SER A 28 1.52 2.07 -12.15
CA SER A 28 0.22 2.71 -11.86
C SER A 28 0.15 3.34 -10.47
N ARG A 29 0.78 2.74 -9.46
CA ARG A 29 0.86 3.34 -8.12
C ARG A 29 1.68 4.62 -8.11
N ARG A 30 2.78 4.67 -8.85
CA ARG A 30 3.59 5.89 -8.99
C ARG A 30 2.82 6.99 -9.71
N GLU A 31 2.09 6.65 -10.78
CA GLU A 31 1.21 7.59 -11.48
C GLU A 31 0.13 8.16 -10.56
N PHE A 32 -0.55 7.29 -9.79
CA PHE A 32 -1.55 7.70 -8.82
C PHE A 32 -1.01 8.68 -7.76
N LEU A 33 0.17 8.39 -7.20
CA LEU A 33 0.80 9.28 -6.22
C LEU A 33 1.19 10.62 -6.84
N ALA A 34 1.77 10.62 -8.04
CA ALA A 34 2.14 11.84 -8.76
C ALA A 34 0.90 12.70 -9.11
N GLU A 35 -0.21 12.07 -9.47
CA GLU A 35 -1.47 12.75 -9.77
C GLU A 35 -2.10 13.35 -8.50
N ARG A 36 -2.04 12.62 -7.38
CA ARG A 36 -2.47 13.16 -6.08
C ARG A 36 -1.63 14.37 -5.65
N GLU A 37 -0.32 14.32 -5.82
CA GLU A 37 0.57 15.47 -5.57
C GLU A 37 0.29 16.63 -6.53
N HIS A 38 -0.10 16.36 -7.77
CA HIS A 38 -0.52 17.39 -8.72
C HIS A 38 -1.79 18.10 -8.25
N TYR A 39 -2.84 17.34 -7.88
CA TYR A 39 -4.07 17.91 -7.34
C TYR A 39 -3.81 18.74 -6.07
N GLN A 40 -2.99 18.23 -5.15
CA GLN A 40 -2.64 18.98 -3.94
C GLN A 40 -2.00 20.34 -4.27
N ARG A 41 -1.03 20.36 -5.20
CA ARG A 41 -0.39 21.62 -5.65
C ARG A 41 -1.39 22.56 -6.32
N GLU A 42 -2.34 22.06 -7.11
CA GLU A 42 -3.36 22.89 -7.74
C GLU A 42 -4.35 23.46 -6.71
N PHE A 43 -4.70 22.70 -5.65
CA PHE A 43 -5.48 23.22 -4.53
C PHE A 43 -4.75 24.36 -3.81
N GLU A 44 -3.47 24.16 -3.46
CA GLU A 44 -2.64 25.18 -2.81
C GLU A 44 -2.51 26.43 -3.69
N ARG A 45 -2.32 26.24 -5.00
CA ARG A 45 -2.26 27.34 -5.97
C ARG A 45 -3.57 28.11 -6.04
N LEU A 46 -4.71 27.43 -6.15
CA LEU A 46 -6.03 28.07 -6.18
C LEU A 46 -6.32 28.82 -4.87
N GLU A 47 -5.88 28.28 -3.74
CA GLU A 47 -6.01 28.94 -2.45
C GLU A 47 -5.16 30.21 -2.34
N GLN A 48 -3.90 30.16 -2.76
CA GLN A 48 -3.01 31.33 -2.80
C GLN A 48 -3.52 32.42 -3.75
N GLN A 49 -3.91 32.05 -4.98
CA GLN A 49 -4.46 33.00 -5.95
C GLN A 49 -5.80 33.58 -5.49
N GLY A 50 -6.67 32.75 -4.93
CA GLY A 50 -7.97 33.15 -4.40
C GLY A 50 -7.85 34.11 -3.22
N SER A 51 -7.01 33.78 -2.24
CA SER A 51 -6.75 34.62 -1.06
C SER A 51 -6.10 35.96 -1.43
N PHE A 52 -5.16 35.97 -2.38
CA PHE A 52 -4.58 37.21 -2.89
C PHE A 52 -5.63 38.10 -3.56
N LEU A 53 -6.46 37.55 -4.46
CA LEU A 53 -7.49 38.32 -5.16
C LEU A 53 -8.54 38.88 -4.18
N VAL A 54 -9.04 38.06 -3.26
CA VAL A 54 -10.00 38.51 -2.24
C VAL A 54 -9.36 39.56 -1.32
N GLY A 55 -8.11 39.36 -0.90
CA GLY A 55 -7.35 40.32 -0.09
C GLY A 55 -7.12 41.64 -0.80
N ALA A 56 -6.72 41.62 -2.07
CA ALA A 56 -6.49 42.81 -2.88
C ALA A 56 -7.77 43.63 -3.06
N VAL A 57 -8.90 42.98 -3.33
CA VAL A 57 -10.18 43.68 -3.48
C VAL A 57 -10.70 44.21 -2.13
N ARG A 58 -10.51 43.48 -1.03
CA ARG A 58 -10.78 44.00 0.32
C ARG A 58 -9.95 45.24 0.63
N GLN A 59 -8.65 45.23 0.34
CA GLN A 59 -7.79 46.41 0.54
C GLN A 59 -8.21 47.60 -0.34
N ALA A 60 -8.56 47.35 -1.59
CA ALA A 60 -9.09 48.39 -2.49
C ALA A 60 -10.40 49.00 -1.96
N SER A 61 -11.29 48.19 -1.37
CA SER A 61 -12.53 48.67 -0.77
C SER A 61 -12.30 49.53 0.50
N VAL A 62 -11.27 49.24 1.29
CA VAL A 62 -10.88 50.05 2.46
C VAL A 62 -10.31 51.41 2.05
N GLN A 63 -9.51 51.47 0.99
CA GLN A 63 -8.95 52.73 0.47
C GLN A 63 -10.00 53.66 -0.14
N GLN A 64 -11.07 53.11 -0.72
CA GLN A 64 -12.19 53.91 -1.22
C GLN A 64 -13.15 54.39 -0.12
N GLY A 65 -13.12 53.75 1.06
CA GLY A 65 -13.87 54.16 2.25
C GLY A 65 -13.10 55.10 3.18
N ALA A 66 -11.86 55.50 2.86
CA ALA A 66 -11.11 56.46 3.65
C ALA A 66 -11.73 57.86 3.50
N PRO A 67 -12.24 58.49 4.57
CA PRO A 67 -12.77 59.85 4.50
C PRO A 67 -11.60 60.79 4.18
N GLY A 68 -11.67 61.42 3.00
CA GLY A 68 -10.81 62.57 2.69
C GLY A 68 -10.97 63.63 3.79
N GLU A 69 -9.84 64.20 4.22
CA GLU A 69 -9.78 65.29 5.19
C GLU A 69 -10.79 66.40 4.85
N PRO A 70 -11.40 67.05 5.86
CA PRO A 70 -12.36 68.11 5.65
C PRO A 70 -11.65 69.38 5.13
N ALA A 71 -11.77 69.66 3.83
CA ALA A 71 -11.53 70.99 3.30
C ALA A 71 -12.66 71.94 3.75
N PRO A 72 -12.36 73.15 4.27
CA PRO A 72 -13.40 74.08 4.67
C PRO A 72 -13.93 74.89 3.48
N ALA A 73 -15.25 75.10 3.53
CA ALA A 73 -16.02 76.26 3.06
C ALA A 73 -16.89 76.15 1.77
N GLU A 74 -18.17 76.43 2.01
CA GLU A 74 -19.15 77.20 1.21
C GLU A 74 -20.13 76.51 0.21
N ALA A 75 -21.41 76.62 0.60
CA ALA A 75 -22.65 76.92 -0.14
C ALA A 75 -23.08 76.11 -1.40
N ALA A 76 -24.30 75.56 -1.29
CA ALA A 76 -25.21 74.81 -2.21
C ALA A 76 -25.42 75.38 -3.66
N PRO A 77 -26.12 74.68 -4.62
CA PRO A 77 -27.15 73.63 -4.45
C PRO A 77 -27.15 72.39 -5.39
N ALA A 78 -28.00 71.44 -5.01
CA ALA A 78 -28.54 70.25 -5.68
C ALA A 78 -28.23 70.00 -7.17
N GLY A 79 -27.73 68.78 -7.45
CA GLY A 79 -27.86 68.17 -8.78
C GLY A 79 -26.74 67.23 -9.20
N SER A 80 -26.48 66.14 -8.48
CA SER A 80 -26.10 64.87 -9.13
C SER A 80 -26.12 63.74 -8.10
N ALA A 81 -26.90 62.71 -8.40
CA ALA A 81 -27.05 61.51 -7.61
C ALA A 81 -25.73 60.73 -7.60
N LEU A 82 -24.89 60.96 -6.59
CA LEU A 82 -23.94 59.96 -6.12
C LEU A 82 -24.74 58.96 -5.28
N VAL A 83 -25.42 58.06 -6.00
CA VAL A 83 -25.98 56.84 -5.43
C VAL A 83 -24.87 56.18 -4.62
N ALA A 84 -25.19 55.86 -3.36
CA ALA A 84 -24.46 55.00 -2.47
C ALA A 84 -23.82 53.83 -3.24
N GLY A 85 -22.51 53.89 -3.45
CA GLY A 85 -21.77 52.96 -4.29
C GLY A 85 -21.22 51.76 -3.52
N GLU A 86 -21.99 51.18 -2.60
CA GLU A 86 -21.64 49.88 -1.99
C GLU A 86 -21.72 48.72 -3.01
N GLY A 87 -22.34 48.93 -4.18
CA GLY A 87 -22.68 47.88 -5.15
C GLY A 87 -21.54 47.22 -5.92
N PRO A 88 -20.72 47.92 -6.72
CA PRO A 88 -19.90 47.25 -7.76
C PRO A 88 -18.69 46.47 -7.24
N LEU A 89 -18.02 46.94 -6.17
CA LEU A 89 -16.89 46.21 -5.57
C LEU A 89 -17.35 45.04 -4.70
N HIS A 90 -18.47 45.19 -4.00
CA HIS A 90 -19.07 44.11 -3.23
C HIS A 90 -19.61 43.01 -4.15
N ASP A 91 -20.26 43.38 -5.26
CA ASP A 91 -20.71 42.43 -6.28
C ASP A 91 -19.53 41.73 -6.96
N PHE A 92 -18.42 42.45 -7.20
CA PHE A 92 -17.19 41.86 -7.74
C PHE A 92 -16.55 40.86 -6.76
N LEU A 93 -16.51 41.19 -5.46
CA LEU A 93 -16.07 40.28 -4.40
C LEU A 93 -16.93 39.02 -4.37
N GLY A 94 -18.25 39.17 -4.33
CA GLY A 94 -19.18 38.03 -4.33
C GLY A 94 -19.02 37.15 -5.58
N GLN A 95 -18.83 37.75 -6.76
CA GLN A 95 -18.55 37.01 -7.99
C GLN A 95 -17.19 36.31 -7.98
N ALA A 96 -16.15 36.93 -7.40
CA ALA A 96 -14.82 36.35 -7.28
C ALA A 96 -14.81 35.17 -6.29
N GLU A 97 -15.45 35.33 -5.14
CA GLU A 97 -15.64 34.27 -4.13
C GLU A 97 -16.46 33.11 -4.71
N GLN A 98 -17.54 33.40 -5.45
CA GLN A 98 -18.34 32.37 -6.10
C GLN A 98 -17.57 31.64 -7.22
N LYS A 99 -16.76 32.34 -8.02
CA LYS A 99 -15.90 31.72 -9.03
C LYS A 99 -14.83 30.83 -8.39
N LEU A 100 -14.21 31.29 -7.29
CA LEU A 100 -13.24 30.50 -6.54
C LEU A 100 -13.87 29.24 -5.95
N ALA A 101 -15.04 29.35 -5.35
CA ALA A 101 -15.79 28.21 -4.82
C ALA A 101 -16.10 27.18 -5.92
N ARG A 102 -16.62 27.63 -7.07
CA ARG A 102 -16.87 26.76 -8.23
C ARG A 102 -15.61 26.10 -8.76
N ALA A 103 -14.48 26.81 -8.82
CA ALA A 103 -13.20 26.25 -9.25
C ALA A 103 -12.70 25.16 -8.29
N LYS A 104 -12.81 25.39 -6.97
CA LYS A 104 -12.46 24.38 -5.94
C LYS A 104 -13.36 23.15 -6.03
N GLU A 105 -14.67 23.34 -6.23
CA GLU A 105 -15.60 22.23 -6.42
C GLU A 105 -15.32 21.43 -7.69
N ALA A 106 -14.99 22.10 -8.80
CA ALA A 106 -14.63 21.42 -10.05
C ALA A 106 -13.35 20.58 -9.86
N LEU A 107 -12.31 21.16 -9.25
CA LEU A 107 -11.05 20.45 -8.97
C LEU A 107 -11.27 19.26 -8.03
N ALA A 108 -12.13 19.41 -7.01
CA ALA A 108 -12.46 18.31 -6.10
C ALA A 108 -13.20 17.16 -6.80
N ARG A 109 -14.09 17.47 -7.75
CA ARG A 109 -14.79 16.46 -8.56
C ARG A 109 -13.80 15.73 -9.47
N GLU A 110 -12.92 16.47 -10.14
CA GLU A 110 -11.89 15.88 -11.00
C GLU A 110 -10.94 14.96 -10.21
N GLN A 111 -10.51 15.39 -9.02
CA GLN A 111 -9.71 14.56 -8.11
C GLN A 111 -10.49 13.29 -7.72
N ALA A 112 -11.75 13.42 -7.28
CA ALA A 112 -12.55 12.27 -6.87
C ALA A 112 -12.76 11.27 -8.02
N ASP A 113 -13.04 11.76 -9.23
CA ASP A 113 -13.18 10.94 -10.43
C ASP A 113 -11.85 10.26 -10.82
N SER A 114 -10.72 10.94 -10.62
CA SER A 114 -9.40 10.34 -10.80
C SER A 114 -9.12 9.24 -9.77
N GLU A 115 -9.29 9.53 -8.48
CA GLU A 115 -9.08 8.56 -7.41
C GLU A 115 -9.96 7.32 -7.59
N GLN A 116 -11.22 7.50 -7.99
CA GLN A 116 -12.14 6.41 -8.25
C GLN A 116 -11.65 5.53 -9.40
N ARG A 117 -11.11 6.12 -10.48
CA ARG A 117 -10.53 5.37 -11.60
C ARG A 117 -9.36 4.49 -11.17
N TYR A 118 -8.44 5.02 -10.36
CA TYR A 118 -7.33 4.21 -9.85
C TYR A 118 -7.83 3.13 -8.89
N ARG A 119 -8.75 3.44 -7.96
CA ARG A 119 -9.32 2.43 -7.05
C ARG A 119 -9.91 1.24 -7.81
N SER A 120 -10.68 1.50 -8.86
CA SER A 120 -11.23 0.43 -9.71
C SER A 120 -10.13 -0.35 -10.46
N ALA A 121 -9.13 0.32 -11.02
CA ALA A 121 -8.00 -0.36 -11.65
C ALA A 121 -7.21 -1.23 -10.64
N PHE A 122 -7.13 -0.78 -9.39
CA PHE A 122 -6.43 -1.45 -8.30
C PHE A 122 -7.19 -2.70 -7.82
N GLU A 123 -8.52 -2.67 -7.80
CA GLU A 123 -9.38 -3.84 -7.58
C GLU A 123 -9.25 -4.87 -8.69
N GLU A 124 -9.24 -4.40 -9.93
CA GLU A 124 -9.13 -5.27 -11.11
C GLU A 124 -7.76 -5.95 -11.18
N TRP A 125 -6.69 -5.23 -10.85
CA TRP A 125 -5.35 -5.81 -10.72
C TRP A 125 -5.30 -6.92 -9.67
N ARG A 126 -5.83 -6.67 -8.46
CA ARG A 126 -5.86 -7.67 -7.37
C ARG A 126 -6.59 -8.95 -7.80
N THR A 127 -7.72 -8.79 -8.46
CA THR A 127 -8.52 -9.90 -8.99
C THR A 127 -7.72 -10.69 -10.04
N THR A 128 -7.13 -9.98 -11.01
CA THR A 128 -6.35 -10.57 -12.10
C THR A 128 -5.14 -11.35 -11.60
N VAL A 129 -4.36 -10.77 -10.68
CA VAL A 129 -3.18 -11.42 -10.11
C VAL A 129 -3.59 -12.63 -9.28
N SER A 130 -4.61 -12.51 -8.43
CA SER A 130 -5.09 -13.63 -7.63
C SER A 130 -5.57 -14.81 -8.49
N GLU A 131 -6.31 -14.53 -9.56
CA GLU A 131 -6.73 -15.56 -10.52
C GLU A 131 -5.56 -16.19 -11.26
N ARG A 132 -4.57 -15.39 -11.66
CA ARG A 132 -3.36 -15.89 -12.32
C ARG A 132 -2.55 -16.78 -11.38
N VAL A 133 -2.38 -16.38 -10.12
CA VAL A 133 -1.72 -17.18 -9.08
C VAL A 133 -2.44 -18.50 -8.87
N ARG A 134 -3.78 -18.49 -8.73
CA ARG A 134 -4.58 -19.72 -8.63
C ARG A 134 -4.38 -20.65 -9.83
N ARG A 135 -4.38 -20.10 -11.05
CA ARG A 135 -4.12 -20.88 -12.28
C ARG A 135 -2.72 -21.46 -12.31
N HIS A 136 -1.70 -20.68 -11.91
CA HIS A 136 -0.32 -21.16 -11.84
C HIS A 136 -0.16 -22.29 -10.82
N LEU A 137 -0.70 -22.12 -9.61
CA LEU A 137 -0.67 -23.15 -8.58
C LEU A 137 -1.35 -24.46 -9.04
N ALA A 138 -2.47 -24.36 -9.77
CA ALA A 138 -3.16 -25.53 -10.29
C ALA A 138 -2.41 -26.24 -11.43
N ALA A 139 -1.65 -25.50 -12.23
CA ALA A 139 -0.91 -26.04 -13.38
C ALA A 139 0.49 -26.56 -13.01
N ALA A 140 1.19 -25.84 -12.12
CA ALA A 140 2.57 -26.09 -11.75
C ALA A 140 2.77 -25.82 -10.24
N PRO A 141 2.62 -26.85 -9.40
CA PRO A 141 2.82 -26.69 -7.95
C PRO A 141 4.28 -26.29 -7.63
N PRO A 142 4.50 -25.37 -6.68
CA PRO A 142 5.84 -24.91 -6.32
C PRO A 142 6.66 -26.05 -5.70
N ARG A 143 7.94 -26.13 -6.06
CA ARG A 143 8.87 -27.12 -5.53
C ARG A 143 9.68 -26.56 -4.36
N LEU A 144 9.75 -27.32 -3.26
CA LEU A 144 10.52 -27.00 -2.06
C LEU A 144 11.44 -28.17 -1.71
N ARG A 145 12.68 -27.85 -1.35
CA ARG A 145 13.61 -28.80 -0.74
C ARG A 145 13.80 -28.45 0.73
N LEU A 146 13.42 -29.36 1.62
CA LEU A 146 13.56 -29.23 3.06
C LEU A 146 14.81 -29.96 3.52
N LEU A 147 15.71 -29.22 4.18
CA LEU A 147 16.95 -29.72 4.76
C LEU A 147 16.83 -29.71 6.29
N LEU A 148 17.08 -30.85 6.91
CA LEU A 148 17.10 -30.99 8.36
C LEU A 148 18.54 -31.01 8.88
N ARG A 149 18.86 -30.08 9.77
CA ARG A 149 20.12 -30.08 10.52
C ARG A 149 19.86 -30.36 12.00
N LYS A 150 20.32 -31.51 12.50
CA LYS A 150 20.18 -31.85 13.94
C LYS A 150 21.09 -31.00 14.82
N VAL A 151 20.57 -30.57 15.96
CA VAL A 151 21.31 -29.87 17.02
C VAL A 151 21.15 -30.68 18.31
N GLY A 152 22.02 -31.67 18.50
CA GLY A 152 21.87 -32.65 19.57
C GLY A 152 20.75 -33.68 19.27
N THR A 153 20.15 -34.24 20.32
CA THR A 153 19.18 -35.34 20.21
C THR A 153 17.72 -34.90 20.12
N THR A 154 17.39 -33.71 20.63
CA THR A 154 16.00 -33.24 20.79
C THR A 154 15.68 -31.95 20.05
N ARG A 155 16.68 -31.33 19.41
CA ARG A 155 16.53 -30.05 18.71
C ARG A 155 17.06 -30.14 17.28
N ALA A 156 16.53 -29.29 16.42
CA ALA A 156 16.96 -29.19 15.04
C ALA A 156 16.80 -27.76 14.50
N ILE A 157 17.47 -27.49 13.40
CA ILE A 157 17.26 -26.32 12.57
C ILE A 157 16.74 -26.84 11.23
N LEU A 158 15.65 -26.26 10.75
CA LEU A 158 15.10 -26.56 9.44
C LEU A 158 15.47 -25.45 8.47
N HIS A 159 15.93 -25.84 7.29
CA HIS A 159 16.14 -24.94 6.17
C HIS A 159 15.29 -25.38 4.99
N VAL A 160 14.78 -24.42 4.25
CA VAL A 160 14.18 -24.64 2.95
C VAL A 160 15.12 -24.02 1.91
N GLU A 161 15.36 -24.69 0.80
CA GLU A 161 16.16 -24.11 -0.29
C GLU A 161 15.56 -22.79 -0.76
N ARG A 162 16.42 -21.81 -1.07
CA ARG A 162 15.96 -20.50 -1.54
C ARG A 162 15.17 -20.65 -2.84
N VAL A 163 13.98 -20.06 -2.86
CA VAL A 163 13.13 -20.00 -4.04
C VAL A 163 13.42 -18.73 -4.87
N SER A 164 12.94 -18.68 -6.11
CA SER A 164 13.12 -17.52 -7.00
C SER A 164 11.97 -17.39 -8.01
N GLY A 165 12.00 -16.33 -8.81
CA GLY A 165 10.96 -16.01 -9.79
C GLY A 165 9.60 -15.83 -9.12
N ASP A 166 8.56 -16.42 -9.72
CA ASP A 166 7.18 -16.30 -9.26
C ASP A 166 6.89 -17.12 -7.98
N THR A 167 7.76 -18.07 -7.65
CA THR A 167 7.57 -19.03 -6.54
C THR A 167 7.25 -18.39 -5.18
N PRO A 168 7.89 -17.29 -4.73
CA PRO A 168 7.54 -16.62 -3.48
C PRO A 168 6.08 -16.15 -3.43
N VAL A 169 5.58 -15.60 -4.53
CA VAL A 169 4.18 -15.14 -4.64
C VAL A 169 3.23 -16.34 -4.55
N LEU A 170 3.56 -17.42 -5.27
CA LEU A 170 2.78 -18.66 -5.25
C LEU A 170 2.73 -19.28 -3.85
N LEU A 171 3.87 -19.34 -3.16
CA LEU A 171 3.97 -19.89 -1.80
C LEU A 171 3.22 -19.03 -0.79
N LEU A 172 3.33 -17.69 -0.87
CA LEU A 172 2.56 -16.81 0.02
C LEU A 172 1.06 -17.07 -0.15
N TYR A 173 0.60 -17.12 -1.40
CA TYR A 173 -0.80 -17.39 -1.68
C TYR A 173 -1.22 -18.79 -1.23
N LEU A 174 -0.38 -19.80 -1.41
CA LEU A 174 -0.66 -21.16 -0.94
C LEU A 174 -0.83 -21.20 0.60
N PHE A 175 0.01 -20.47 1.34
CA PHE A 175 -0.01 -20.51 2.81
C PHE A 175 -1.06 -19.59 3.44
N THR A 176 -1.42 -18.47 2.79
CA THR A 176 -2.31 -17.48 3.39
C THR A 176 -3.59 -17.21 2.60
N GLY A 177 -3.69 -17.69 1.36
CA GLY A 177 -4.76 -17.34 0.43
C GLY A 177 -4.70 -15.89 -0.06
N ARG A 178 -3.57 -15.20 0.11
CA ARG A 178 -3.40 -13.76 -0.16
C ARG A 178 -2.14 -13.50 -0.98
N ILE A 179 -2.18 -12.46 -1.79
CA ILE A 179 -1.03 -12.05 -2.61
C ILE A 179 -0.17 -11.01 -1.85
N PRO A 180 1.15 -10.92 -2.11
CA PRO A 180 1.96 -9.87 -1.49
C PRO A 180 1.66 -8.52 -2.13
N SER A 181 1.93 -7.45 -1.39
CA SER A 181 1.86 -6.08 -1.93
C SER A 181 2.97 -5.79 -2.96
N ARG A 182 4.09 -6.52 -2.90
CA ARG A 182 5.25 -6.38 -3.80
C ARG A 182 5.74 -7.74 -4.29
N TYR A 183 6.21 -7.81 -5.53
CA TYR A 183 6.72 -9.04 -6.13
C TYR A 183 7.96 -9.58 -5.41
N GLY A 184 8.97 -8.72 -5.21
CA GLY A 184 10.24 -9.07 -4.56
C GLY A 184 10.18 -9.17 -3.03
N PHE A 185 8.99 -9.26 -2.42
CA PHE A 185 8.82 -9.09 -0.98
C PHE A 185 9.73 -9.98 -0.13
N LEU A 186 9.95 -11.23 -0.54
CA LEU A 186 10.72 -12.21 0.22
C LEU A 186 12.21 -11.87 0.29
N PHE A 187 12.73 -11.20 -0.75
CA PHE A 187 14.16 -10.87 -0.88
C PHE A 187 14.48 -9.45 -0.40
N ASP A 188 13.48 -8.69 0.04
CA ASP A 188 13.68 -7.32 0.51
C ASP A 188 14.09 -7.32 1.98
N ASP A 189 15.40 -7.15 2.20
CA ASP A 189 16.05 -7.01 3.50
C ASP A 189 16.36 -5.54 3.86
N SER A 190 15.79 -4.58 3.13
CA SER A 190 16.11 -3.17 3.36
C SER A 190 15.64 -2.68 4.74
N THR A 191 16.45 -1.85 5.36
CA THR A 191 16.15 -1.19 6.63
C THR A 191 16.73 0.23 6.61
N GLU A 192 15.99 1.19 7.17
CA GLU A 192 16.49 2.56 7.37
C GLU A 192 17.45 2.65 8.55
N ASP A 193 17.33 1.71 9.51
CA ASP A 193 18.16 1.61 10.70
C ASP A 193 18.92 0.29 10.69
N VAL A 194 20.24 0.37 10.50
CA VAL A 194 21.15 -0.79 10.46
C VAL A 194 21.37 -1.44 11.82
N SER A 195 20.99 -0.77 12.91
CA SER A 195 21.06 -1.32 14.27
C SER A 195 19.89 -2.26 14.58
N LEU A 196 18.84 -2.22 13.76
CA LEU A 196 17.64 -3.02 13.91
C LEU A 196 17.53 -4.05 12.78
N PRO A 197 16.90 -5.21 13.05
CA PRO A 197 16.53 -6.11 11.98
C PRO A 197 15.55 -5.42 11.00
N PRO A 198 15.52 -5.86 9.72
CA PRO A 198 14.57 -5.37 8.74
C PRO A 198 13.13 -5.48 9.24
N ALA A 199 12.32 -4.46 8.95
CA ALA A 199 10.91 -4.48 9.34
C ALA A 199 10.17 -5.63 8.60
N PRO A 200 9.36 -6.44 9.29
CA PRO A 200 8.59 -7.50 8.64
C PRO A 200 7.42 -6.97 7.80
N LEU A 201 7.09 -5.67 7.87
CA LEU A 201 5.99 -5.07 7.13
C LEU A 201 6.42 -3.80 6.39
N TYR A 202 5.84 -3.56 5.22
CA TYR A 202 6.03 -2.32 4.48
C TYR A 202 5.18 -1.17 5.04
N ALA A 203 5.84 -0.09 5.44
CA ALA A 203 5.15 1.13 5.90
C ALA A 203 4.27 1.74 4.80
N GLU A 204 4.77 1.72 3.56
CA GLU A 204 4.14 2.37 2.40
C GLU A 204 2.87 1.64 1.92
N GLU A 205 2.55 0.51 2.53
CA GLU A 205 1.39 -0.33 2.21
C GLU A 205 0.28 -0.18 3.25
N GLY A 206 0.16 1.01 3.86
CA GLY A 206 -0.87 1.33 4.85
C GLY A 206 -0.58 0.81 6.25
N VAL A 207 0.69 0.55 6.56
CA VAL A 207 1.13 0.17 7.91
C VAL A 207 1.69 1.41 8.61
N GLU A 208 1.11 1.77 9.74
CA GLU A 208 1.60 2.91 10.54
C GLU A 208 3.07 2.71 10.93
N SER A 209 3.88 3.78 10.91
CA SER A 209 5.34 3.68 11.04
C SER A 209 5.81 2.99 12.32
N HIS A 210 5.06 3.09 13.41
CA HIS A 210 5.39 2.41 14.68
C HIS A 210 4.93 0.94 14.71
N ALA A 211 4.03 0.55 13.81
CA ALA A 211 3.43 -0.78 13.71
C ALA A 211 4.11 -1.69 12.67
N VAL A 212 5.21 -1.24 12.04
CA VAL A 212 5.95 -2.01 11.02
C VAL A 212 6.78 -3.16 11.62
N ARG A 213 7.06 -3.12 12.93
CA ARG A 213 7.79 -4.15 13.69
C ARG A 213 6.93 -4.69 14.85
N PRO A 214 5.80 -5.34 14.55
CA PRO A 214 4.97 -5.95 15.58
C PRO A 214 5.70 -7.13 16.23
N ASP A 215 5.35 -7.43 17.48
CA ASP A 215 5.67 -8.72 18.09
C ASP A 215 4.98 -9.87 17.31
N PRO A 216 5.40 -11.14 17.49
CA PRO A 216 4.86 -12.26 16.74
C PRO A 216 3.34 -12.44 16.85
N SER A 217 2.74 -12.15 18.00
CA SER A 217 1.29 -12.31 18.22
C SER A 217 0.49 -11.24 17.49
N THR A 218 0.98 -10.00 17.52
CA THR A 218 0.41 -8.88 16.76
C THR A 218 0.60 -9.09 15.26
N LEU A 219 1.74 -9.64 14.85
CA LEU A 219 2.00 -10.02 13.46
C LEU A 219 1.04 -11.11 12.99
N GLU A 220 0.86 -12.18 13.78
CA GLU A 220 -0.10 -13.25 13.49
C GLU A 220 -1.52 -12.70 13.33
N ALA A 221 -1.99 -11.85 14.25
CA ALA A 221 -3.32 -11.27 14.18
C ALA A 221 -3.54 -10.48 12.86
N ARG A 222 -2.54 -9.72 12.42
CA ARG A 222 -2.56 -9.02 11.13
C ARG A 222 -2.52 -10.00 9.94
N LEU A 223 -1.72 -11.05 10.03
CA LEU A 223 -1.63 -12.09 9.01
C LEU A 223 -2.88 -13.00 8.96
N ARG A 224 -3.77 -12.92 9.93
CA ARG A 224 -5.09 -13.57 9.91
C ARG A 224 -6.24 -12.62 9.61
N SER A 225 -6.00 -11.30 9.68
CA SER A 225 -7.05 -10.33 9.41
C SER A 225 -7.57 -10.49 7.97
N PRO A 226 -8.88 -10.30 7.73
CA PRO A 226 -9.42 -10.35 6.38
C PRO A 226 -8.71 -9.39 5.43
N GLY A 227 -8.58 -9.79 4.17
CA GLY A 227 -7.99 -8.99 3.10
C GLY A 227 -7.48 -9.86 1.96
N GLU A 228 -7.10 -9.24 0.86
CA GLU A 228 -6.58 -9.94 -0.33
C GLU A 228 -5.06 -9.77 -0.48
N VAL A 229 -4.53 -8.66 0.04
CA VAL A 229 -3.13 -8.25 -0.11
C VAL A 229 -2.43 -8.20 1.24
N LEU A 230 -1.21 -8.70 1.28
CA LEU A 230 -0.36 -8.74 2.46
C LEU A 230 0.83 -7.77 2.32
N PRO A 231 1.00 -6.83 3.25
CA PRO A 231 2.13 -5.90 3.25
C PRO A 231 3.39 -6.52 3.88
N VAL A 232 3.65 -7.80 3.63
CA VAL A 232 4.76 -8.56 4.24
C VAL A 232 6.09 -8.26 3.55
N LYS A 233 7.18 -8.31 4.32
CA LYS A 233 8.54 -8.02 3.86
C LYS A 233 9.54 -9.00 4.47
N GLY A 234 10.37 -9.62 3.64
CA GLY A 234 11.50 -10.46 4.02
C GLY A 234 11.19 -11.89 4.48
N PHE A 235 9.93 -12.35 4.52
CA PHE A 235 9.59 -13.70 4.99
C PHE A 235 8.30 -14.27 4.38
N LEU A 236 8.15 -15.60 4.42
CA LEU A 236 6.89 -16.31 4.14
C LEU A 236 6.24 -16.78 5.46
N PRO A 237 5.00 -16.36 5.78
CA PRO A 237 4.25 -16.91 6.90
C PRO A 237 3.73 -18.32 6.60
N VAL A 238 3.76 -19.21 7.59
CA VAL A 238 3.21 -20.56 7.52
C VAL A 238 2.46 -20.87 8.82
N PHE A 239 1.19 -21.23 8.73
CA PHE A 239 0.38 -21.63 9.88
C PHE A 239 0.26 -23.15 9.92
N VAL A 240 0.78 -23.76 10.98
CA VAL A 240 0.88 -25.21 11.12
C VAL A 240 -0.11 -25.70 12.18
N PRO A 241 -1.09 -26.56 11.83
CA PRO A 241 -2.05 -27.08 12.79
C PRO A 241 -1.42 -27.85 13.95
N ARG A 242 -1.96 -27.65 15.15
CA ARG A 242 -1.56 -28.37 16.37
C ARG A 242 -2.44 -29.58 16.67
N PRO A 243 -1.87 -30.66 17.23
CA PRO A 243 -2.65 -31.72 17.86
C PRO A 243 -3.42 -31.13 19.06
N GLY A 244 -4.75 -31.13 19.00
CA GLY A 244 -5.60 -30.52 20.05
C GLY A 244 -6.23 -29.17 19.67
N GLY A 245 -5.96 -28.66 18.47
CA GLY A 245 -6.61 -27.47 17.91
C GLY A 245 -5.74 -26.21 17.94
N GLY A 246 -6.13 -25.27 17.08
CA GLY A 246 -5.32 -24.09 16.78
C GLY A 246 -4.13 -24.41 15.88
N GLU A 247 -3.27 -23.41 15.69
CA GLU A 247 -2.11 -23.48 14.82
C GLU A 247 -0.92 -22.78 15.50
N ASP A 248 0.28 -23.20 15.15
CA ASP A 248 1.51 -22.48 15.47
C ASP A 248 1.89 -21.60 14.27
N PHE A 249 2.35 -20.39 14.57
CA PHE A 249 2.83 -19.46 13.56
C PHE A 249 4.33 -19.66 13.32
N PHE A 250 4.66 -20.14 12.12
CA PHE A 250 6.01 -20.23 11.61
C PHE A 250 6.27 -19.16 10.56
N ARG A 251 7.53 -18.83 10.35
CA ARG A 251 7.98 -18.05 9.19
C ARG A 251 9.20 -18.69 8.53
N LEU A 252 9.29 -18.55 7.22
CA LEU A 252 10.50 -18.81 6.45
C LEU A 252 11.20 -17.49 6.22
N LEU A 253 12.33 -17.28 6.90
CA LEU A 253 13.12 -16.06 6.79
C LEU A 253 14.32 -16.33 5.89
N GLN A 254 14.55 -15.48 4.90
CA GLN A 254 15.71 -15.66 4.02
C GLN A 254 17.02 -15.43 4.77
N ARG A 255 17.94 -16.39 4.66
CA ARG A 255 19.30 -16.32 5.20
C ARG A 255 20.29 -16.89 4.18
N GLY A 256 20.82 -16.01 3.33
CA GLY A 256 21.80 -16.37 2.31
C GLY A 256 21.23 -17.35 1.26
N PRO A 257 21.78 -18.58 1.12
CA PRO A 257 21.33 -19.56 0.11
C PRO A 257 20.08 -20.35 0.53
N VAL A 258 19.59 -20.18 1.75
CA VAL A 258 18.44 -20.90 2.28
C VAL A 258 17.42 -19.95 2.92
N MET A 259 16.22 -20.46 3.18
CA MET A 259 15.24 -19.86 4.05
C MET A 259 15.21 -20.66 5.36
N GLU A 260 15.48 -20.00 6.47
CA GLU A 260 15.47 -20.60 7.81
C GLU A 260 14.04 -20.62 8.36
N VAL A 261 13.62 -21.76 8.91
CA VAL A 261 12.32 -21.91 9.56
C VAL A 261 12.42 -21.40 10.99
N GLU A 262 11.60 -20.41 11.33
CA GLU A 262 11.49 -19.90 12.70
C GLU A 262 10.05 -20.07 13.21
N VAL A 263 9.89 -20.38 14.50
CA VAL A 263 8.59 -20.48 15.18
C VAL A 263 8.38 -19.29 16.11
N ALA A 264 7.16 -18.76 16.17
CA ALA A 264 6.77 -17.75 17.14
C ALA A 264 6.72 -18.35 18.56
N GLU A 265 7.43 -17.74 19.50
CA GLU A 265 7.41 -18.13 20.91
C GLU A 265 7.48 -16.87 21.78
N GLY A 266 6.41 -16.61 22.55
CA GLY A 266 6.28 -15.39 23.33
C GLY A 266 6.40 -14.14 22.45
N GLY A 267 7.35 -13.26 22.76
CA GLY A 267 7.57 -12.00 22.04
C GLY A 267 8.59 -12.08 20.89
N ALA A 268 9.09 -13.26 20.53
CA ALA A 268 10.15 -13.41 19.52
C ALA A 268 9.96 -14.64 18.60
N PHE A 269 10.80 -14.72 17.58
CA PHE A 269 10.93 -15.89 16.72
C PHE A 269 12.21 -16.68 17.08
N ARG A 270 12.12 -18.00 17.07
CA ARG A 270 13.24 -18.92 17.34
C ARG A 270 13.47 -19.88 16.17
N ALA A 271 14.73 -20.04 15.78
CA ALA A 271 15.15 -20.95 14.70
C ALA A 271 15.54 -22.38 15.16
N ILE A 272 15.98 -22.54 16.41
CA ILE A 272 16.32 -23.87 16.96
C ILE A 272 15.02 -24.52 17.41
N LEU A 273 14.40 -25.34 16.58
CA LEU A 273 13.13 -26.00 16.84
C LEU A 273 13.28 -27.22 17.74
N SER A 274 12.24 -27.53 18.51
CA SER A 274 12.10 -28.83 19.15
C SER A 274 11.86 -29.91 18.09
N ARG A 275 12.09 -31.17 18.45
CA ARG A 275 11.78 -32.31 17.58
C ARG A 275 10.32 -32.29 17.12
N GLU A 276 9.39 -32.02 18.04
CA GLU A 276 7.97 -32.01 17.74
C GLU A 276 7.61 -30.87 16.78
N GLU A 277 8.11 -29.64 17.03
CA GLU A 277 7.93 -28.50 16.11
C GLU A 277 8.45 -28.81 14.71
N SER A 278 9.62 -29.45 14.62
CA SER A 278 10.25 -29.82 13.35
C SER A 278 9.42 -30.86 12.59
N GLU A 279 8.97 -31.90 13.29
CA GLU A 279 8.12 -32.96 12.73
C GLU A 279 6.77 -32.41 12.28
N ARG A 280 6.16 -31.49 13.05
CA ARG A 280 4.90 -30.83 12.67
C ARG A 280 5.05 -29.95 11.42
N PHE A 281 6.11 -29.14 11.35
CA PHE A 281 6.36 -28.30 10.18
C PHE A 281 6.61 -29.15 8.91
N ALA A 282 7.49 -30.16 9.02
CA ALA A 282 7.75 -31.09 7.92
C ALA A 282 6.49 -31.87 7.51
N GLY A 283 5.70 -32.33 8.49
CA GLY A 283 4.43 -33.02 8.27
C GLY A 283 3.39 -32.13 7.57
N HIS A 284 3.36 -30.83 7.89
CA HIS A 284 2.50 -29.88 7.19
C HIS A 284 2.87 -29.74 5.72
N LEU A 285 4.15 -29.57 5.39
CA LEU A 285 4.61 -29.53 4.00
C LEU A 285 4.36 -30.85 3.27
N LEU A 286 4.58 -31.98 3.94
CA LEU A 286 4.30 -33.30 3.38
C LEU A 286 2.82 -33.48 3.07
N ARG A 287 1.92 -32.99 3.93
CA ARG A 287 0.48 -32.99 3.67
C ARG A 287 0.14 -32.19 2.41
N LEU A 288 0.70 -30.99 2.23
CA LEU A 288 0.49 -30.18 1.02
C LEU A 288 1.03 -30.90 -0.23
N ASN A 289 2.16 -31.59 -0.12
CA ASN A 289 2.72 -32.42 -1.19
C ASN A 289 1.78 -33.58 -1.57
N LEU A 290 1.25 -34.31 -0.59
CA LEU A 290 0.29 -35.40 -0.83
C LEU A 290 -1.04 -34.90 -1.41
N GLN A 291 -1.40 -33.64 -1.16
CA GLN A 291 -2.55 -32.97 -1.76
C GLN A 291 -2.26 -32.42 -3.17
N GLY A 292 -1.03 -32.58 -3.69
CA GLY A 292 -0.62 -32.07 -4.99
C GLY A 292 -0.49 -30.55 -5.07
N GLN A 293 -0.47 -29.85 -3.92
CA GLN A 293 -0.43 -28.39 -3.86
C GLN A 293 0.99 -27.82 -3.90
N LEU A 294 2.00 -28.63 -3.58
CA LEU A 294 3.42 -28.33 -3.73
C LEU A 294 4.17 -29.63 -4.05
N VAL A 295 5.43 -29.53 -4.47
CA VAL A 295 6.34 -30.68 -4.60
C VAL A 295 7.39 -30.58 -3.49
N LEU A 296 7.46 -31.57 -2.60
CA LEU A 296 8.40 -31.59 -1.48
C LEU A 296 9.50 -32.62 -1.68
N GLU A 297 10.74 -32.17 -1.57
CA GLU A 297 11.92 -33.02 -1.45
C GLU A 297 12.48 -32.90 -0.04
N VAL A 298 12.68 -34.02 0.65
CA VAL A 298 13.22 -34.04 2.00
C VAL A 298 14.62 -34.60 1.98
N GLU A 299 15.58 -33.80 2.40
CA GLU A 299 16.96 -34.20 2.59
C GLU A 299 17.27 -34.27 4.09
N ALA A 300 17.53 -35.48 4.55
CA ALA A 300 18.02 -35.70 5.90
C ALA A 300 19.55 -35.51 5.90
N GLY A 301 20.02 -34.48 6.61
CA GLY A 301 21.44 -34.29 6.93
C GLY A 301 21.93 -35.16 8.09
#